data_AF-A0AB36Y7Z8-F1
#
_entry.id   AF-A0AB36Y7Z8-F1
#
_cell.length_a   1.000
_cell.length_b   1.000
_cell.length_c   1.000
_cell.angle_alpha   90.00
_cell.angle_beta   90.00
_cell.angle_gamma   90.00
#
_symmetry.space_group_name_H-M   'P 1'
#
loop_
_entity.id
_entity.type
_entity.pdbx_description
1 polymer ?
#
loop_
_entity_poly.entity_id
_entity_poly.type
_entity_poly.pdbx_seq_one_letter_code
_entity_poly.pdbx_strand_id
1 'polypeptide(L)'
;MKSLFLKSLPILAILFVLGMAIKVLDDFGQSRYDAGYALAKSEGDRALAKAEQARAEEKQSAAEAATSAAQQANADLLKEQARNDQLAVQLSDTKESLRKTTDRLKGDIARVTTLYRRALDAKPEPLPVAVFTTGFVRVWNTANGIAATPPVQTPNSSSRTPAPASGTGTTDDLDSGLTQERLLTNQVRNAELHGVCRAQLTSLINWTRNESK
;
A
#
# COMPACT_ATOMS: atom_id res chain seq x y z
N MET A 1 38.24 102.23 -43.31
CA MET A 1 37.78 100.87 -42.93
C MET A 1 36.84 100.86 -41.71
N LYS A 2 35.86 101.77 -41.62
CA LYS A 2 34.89 101.82 -40.49
C LYS A 2 33.41 101.68 -40.91
N SER A 3 33.07 101.87 -42.20
CA SER A 3 31.67 101.82 -42.66
C SER A 3 31.15 100.41 -43.04
N LEU A 4 32.03 99.43 -43.23
CA LEU A 4 31.65 98.04 -43.48
C LEU A 4 31.29 97.27 -42.19
N PHE A 5 31.90 97.62 -41.06
CA PHE A 5 31.63 96.98 -39.75
C PHE A 5 30.32 97.43 -39.10
N LEU A 6 29.87 98.67 -39.36
CA LEU A 6 28.62 99.18 -38.79
C LEU A 6 27.37 98.67 -39.55
N LYS A 7 27.54 98.29 -40.83
CA LYS A 7 26.44 97.83 -41.70
C LYS A 7 26.15 96.34 -41.56
N SER A 8 27.10 95.54 -41.08
CA SER A 8 26.93 94.11 -40.77
C SER A 8 26.47 93.83 -39.33
N LEU A 9 26.51 94.85 -38.45
CA LEU A 9 26.06 94.78 -37.05
C LEU A 9 24.65 94.21 -36.84
N PRO A 10 23.60 94.62 -37.60
CA PRO A 10 22.25 94.06 -37.42
C PRO A 10 22.16 92.60 -37.85
N ILE A 11 22.91 92.18 -38.88
CA ILE A 11 22.92 90.79 -39.36
C ILE A 11 23.63 89.89 -38.33
N LEU A 12 24.72 90.36 -37.74
CA LEU A 12 25.43 89.64 -36.70
C LEU A 12 24.57 89.46 -35.43
N ALA A 13 23.81 90.49 -35.05
CA ALA A 13 22.89 90.43 -33.93
C ALA A 13 21.73 89.44 -34.16
N ILE A 14 21.17 89.41 -35.37
CA ILE A 14 20.10 88.47 -35.75
C ILE A 14 20.61 87.02 -35.73
N LEU A 15 21.81 86.75 -36.26
CA LEU A 15 22.41 85.41 -36.21
C LEU A 15 22.72 84.96 -34.78
N PHE A 16 23.13 85.88 -33.91
CA PHE A 16 23.37 85.58 -32.50
C PHE A 16 22.07 85.21 -31.75
N VAL A 17 20.99 85.96 -31.99
CA VAL A 17 19.67 85.66 -31.42
C VAL A 17 19.12 84.34 -31.95
N LEU A 18 19.30 84.05 -33.25
CA LEU A 18 18.87 82.79 -33.85
C LEU A 18 19.68 81.60 -33.29
N GLY A 19 20.99 81.76 -33.12
CA GLY A 19 21.85 80.77 -32.47
C GLY A 19 21.46 80.49 -31.02
N MET A 20 21.11 81.54 -30.26
CA MET A 20 20.59 81.40 -28.89
C MET A 20 19.23 80.71 -28.85
N ALA A 21 18.31 81.04 -29.77
CA ALA A 21 17.00 80.40 -29.85
C ALA A 21 17.09 78.89 -30.16
N ILE A 22 18.00 78.50 -31.07
CA ILE A 22 18.25 77.09 -31.40
C ILE A 22 18.84 76.35 -30.20
N LYS A 23 19.82 76.95 -29.52
CA LYS A 23 20.42 76.40 -28.29
C LYS A 23 19.39 76.19 -27.18
N VAL A 24 18.51 77.16 -26.97
CA VAL A 24 17.42 77.05 -26.00
C VAL A 24 16.45 75.93 -26.40
N LEU A 25 16.10 75.76 -27.68
CA LEU A 25 15.26 74.65 -28.11
C LEU A 25 15.92 73.27 -27.90
N ASP A 26 17.23 73.15 -28.17
CA ASP A 26 17.99 71.92 -27.95
C ASP A 26 18.11 71.58 -26.44
N ASP A 27 18.46 72.57 -25.62
CA ASP A 27 18.60 72.42 -24.16
C ASP A 27 17.24 72.07 -23.51
N PHE A 28 16.14 72.66 -23.98
CA PHE A 28 14.78 72.31 -23.52
C PHE A 28 14.34 70.91 -23.99
N GLY A 29 14.78 70.47 -25.17
CA GLY A 29 14.54 69.12 -25.68
C GLY A 29 15.25 68.07 -24.82
N GLN A 30 16.54 68.25 -24.55
CA GLN A 30 17.34 67.36 -23.71
C GLN A 30 16.79 67.25 -22.29
N SER A 31 16.45 68.37 -21.65
CA SER A 31 15.88 68.37 -20.29
C SER A 31 14.58 67.56 -20.18
N ARG A 32 13.72 67.60 -21.20
CA ARG A 32 12.47 66.81 -21.23
C ARG A 32 12.72 65.33 -21.54
N TYR A 33 13.69 65.02 -22.39
CA TYR A 33 14.11 63.64 -22.64
C TYR A 33 14.72 63.00 -21.39
N ASP A 34 15.60 63.71 -20.68
CA ASP A 34 16.22 63.22 -19.45
C ASP A 34 15.21 63.06 -18.32
N ALA A 35 14.29 64.03 -18.16
CA ALA A 35 13.21 63.92 -17.20
C ALA A 35 12.24 62.77 -17.51
N GLY A 36 11.89 62.58 -18.79
CA GLY A 36 11.04 61.47 -19.23
C GLY A 36 11.73 60.11 -19.07
N TYR A 37 13.01 60.01 -19.41
CA TYR A 37 13.81 58.79 -19.22
C TYR A 37 13.98 58.46 -17.74
N ALA A 38 14.28 59.45 -16.89
CA ALA A 38 14.40 59.26 -15.45
C ALA A 38 13.08 58.80 -14.81
N LEU A 39 11.96 59.40 -15.23
CA LEU A 39 10.63 58.98 -14.79
C LEU A 39 10.33 57.54 -15.23
N ALA A 40 10.50 57.22 -16.52
CA ALA A 40 10.26 55.89 -17.07
C ALA A 40 11.17 54.83 -16.42
N LYS A 41 12.43 55.17 -16.14
CA LYS A 41 13.37 54.30 -15.41
C LYS A 41 12.88 54.05 -13.99
N SER A 42 12.47 55.10 -13.26
CA SER A 42 11.95 54.96 -11.89
C SER A 42 10.66 54.13 -11.82
N GLU A 43 9.76 54.29 -12.79
CA GLU A 43 8.52 53.51 -12.87
C GLU A 43 8.81 52.05 -13.24
N GLY A 44 9.75 51.82 -14.16
CA GLY A 44 10.24 50.49 -14.53
C GLY A 44 10.90 49.76 -13.36
N ASP A 45 11.81 50.43 -12.65
CA ASP A 45 12.47 49.88 -11.46
C ASP A 45 11.44 49.57 -10.36
N ARG A 46 10.43 50.43 -10.17
CA ARG A 46 9.34 50.19 -9.22
C ARG A 46 8.44 49.03 -9.63
N ALA A 47 8.14 48.89 -10.93
CA ALA A 47 7.36 47.76 -11.45
C ALA A 47 8.13 46.45 -11.32
N LEU A 48 9.44 46.45 -11.57
CA LEU A 48 10.31 45.30 -11.41
C LEU A 48 10.37 44.87 -9.94
N ALA A 49 10.62 45.81 -9.02
CA ALA A 49 10.64 45.52 -7.58
C ALA A 49 9.31 44.92 -7.08
N LYS A 50 8.17 45.43 -7.56
CA LYS A 50 6.85 44.84 -7.24
C LYS A 50 6.69 43.43 -7.80
N ALA A 51 7.12 43.18 -9.03
CA ALA A 51 7.04 41.87 -9.66
C ALA A 51 7.95 40.85 -8.94
N GLU A 52 9.16 41.26 -8.53
CA GLU A 52 10.07 40.43 -7.75
C GLU A 52 9.51 40.09 -6.38
N GLN A 53 8.93 41.08 -5.68
CA GLN A 53 8.28 40.86 -4.39
C GLN A 53 7.11 39.89 -4.51
N ALA A 54 6.20 40.11 -5.47
CA ALA A 54 5.05 39.22 -5.69
C ALA A 54 5.51 37.78 -6.00
N ARG A 55 6.58 37.63 -6.78
CA ARG A 55 7.15 36.31 -7.11
C ARG A 55 7.85 35.65 -5.91
N ALA A 56 8.45 36.44 -5.02
CA ALA A 56 9.03 35.94 -3.79
C ALA A 56 7.93 35.45 -2.81
N GLU A 57 6.85 36.22 -2.66
CA GLU A 57 5.68 35.84 -1.85
C GLU A 57 4.98 34.59 -2.40
N GLU A 58 4.81 34.50 -3.73
CA GLU A 58 4.25 33.30 -4.38
C GLU A 58 5.14 32.08 -4.17
N LYS A 59 6.47 32.21 -4.32
CA LYS A 59 7.41 31.11 -4.04
C LYS A 59 7.38 30.69 -2.57
N GLN A 60 7.28 31.65 -1.66
CA GLN A 60 7.25 31.36 -0.23
C GLN A 60 5.95 30.64 0.15
N SER A 61 4.79 31.17 -0.28
CA SER A 61 3.51 30.50 -0.04
C SER A 61 3.44 29.11 -0.67
N ALA A 62 3.98 28.92 -1.88
CA ALA A 62 4.07 27.61 -2.51
C ALA A 62 4.99 26.65 -1.74
N ALA A 63 6.13 27.14 -1.23
CA ALA A 63 7.04 26.34 -0.40
C ALA A 63 6.39 25.95 0.94
N GLU A 64 5.71 26.89 1.60
CA GLU A 64 4.98 26.64 2.85
C GLU A 64 3.86 25.60 2.62
N ALA A 65 3.05 25.77 1.57
CA ALA A 65 2.01 24.81 1.20
C ALA A 65 2.60 23.41 0.90
N ALA A 66 3.72 23.35 0.16
CA ALA A 66 4.40 22.09 -0.13
C ALA A 66 4.95 21.43 1.14
N THR A 67 5.53 22.20 2.07
CA THR A 67 6.03 21.66 3.33
C THR A 67 4.90 21.14 4.22
N SER A 68 3.77 21.86 4.30
CA SER A 68 2.59 21.41 5.04
C SER A 68 2.00 20.14 4.43
N ALA A 69 1.88 20.08 3.10
CA ALA A 69 1.39 18.90 2.40
C ALA A 69 2.33 17.69 2.62
N ALA A 70 3.64 17.89 2.57
CA ALA A 70 4.63 16.85 2.82
C ALA A 70 4.61 16.36 4.28
N GLN A 71 4.42 17.27 5.25
CA GLN A 71 4.27 16.90 6.66
C GLN A 71 3.01 16.08 6.89
N GLN A 72 1.89 16.47 6.28
CA GLN A 72 0.64 15.72 6.38
C GLN A 72 0.75 14.34 5.74
N ALA A 73 1.32 14.25 4.53
CA ALA A 73 1.56 12.97 3.86
C ALA A 73 2.47 12.05 4.69
N ASN A 74 3.53 12.59 5.31
CA ASN A 74 4.39 11.81 6.21
C ASN A 74 3.64 11.36 7.47
N ALA A 75 2.81 12.22 8.06
CA ALA A 75 2.03 11.86 9.25
C ALA A 75 1.02 10.74 8.94
N ASP A 76 0.40 10.79 7.77
CA ASP A 76 -0.56 9.76 7.34
C ASP A 76 0.17 8.45 6.99
N LEU A 77 1.33 8.52 6.32
CA LEU A 77 2.19 7.35 6.09
C LEU A 77 2.61 6.67 7.39
N LEU A 78 3.03 7.44 8.41
CA LEU A 78 3.42 6.88 9.70
C LEU A 78 2.25 6.21 10.43
N LYS A 79 1.04 6.77 10.35
CA LYS A 79 -0.17 6.14 10.90
C LYS A 79 -0.48 4.82 10.21
N GLU A 80 -0.37 4.78 8.88
CA GLU A 80 -0.59 3.56 8.10
C GLU A 80 0.44 2.49 8.41
N GLN A 81 1.72 2.86 8.54
CA GLN A 81 2.81 1.96 8.94
C GLN A 81 2.56 1.38 10.34
N ALA A 82 2.30 2.23 11.35
CA ALA A 82 2.04 1.77 12.71
C ALA A 82 0.84 0.80 12.78
N ARG A 83 -0.20 1.06 11.98
CA ARG A 83 -1.36 0.17 11.86
C ARG A 83 -1.00 -1.16 11.21
N ASN A 84 -0.21 -1.14 10.13
CA ASN A 84 0.26 -2.34 9.46
C ASN A 84 1.10 -3.21 10.40
N ASP A 85 2.05 -2.59 11.11
CA ASP A 85 2.89 -3.25 12.10
C ASP A 85 2.05 -3.90 13.20
N GLN A 86 1.03 -3.21 13.72
CA GLN A 86 0.12 -3.77 14.71
C GLN A 86 -0.63 -5.01 14.17
N LEU A 87 -1.16 -4.96 12.95
CA LEU A 87 -1.84 -6.10 12.34
C LEU A 87 -0.87 -7.27 12.11
N ALA A 88 0.37 -6.99 11.70
CA ALA A 88 1.40 -7.99 11.51
C ALA A 88 1.76 -8.71 12.82
N VAL A 89 1.91 -7.96 13.91
CA VAL A 89 2.14 -8.51 15.26
C VAL A 89 0.96 -9.38 15.69
N GLN A 90 -0.27 -8.89 15.59
CA GLN A 90 -1.48 -9.66 15.97
C GLN A 90 -1.60 -10.97 15.18
N LEU A 91 -1.27 -10.95 13.88
CA LEU A 91 -1.28 -12.13 13.04
C LEU A 91 -0.18 -13.12 13.48
N SER A 92 1.01 -12.63 13.78
CA SER A 92 2.12 -13.45 14.29
C SER A 92 1.75 -14.13 15.61
N ASP A 93 1.24 -13.37 16.57
CA ASP A 93 0.83 -13.86 17.89
C ASP A 93 -0.27 -14.92 17.77
N THR A 94 -1.25 -14.70 16.90
CA THR A 94 -2.33 -15.66 16.64
C THR A 94 -1.79 -16.96 16.06
N LYS A 95 -0.87 -16.89 15.08
CA LYS A 95 -0.22 -18.07 14.50
C LYS A 95 0.57 -18.85 15.54
N GLU A 96 1.32 -18.15 16.40
CA GLU A 96 2.09 -18.77 17.47
C GLU A 96 1.18 -19.45 18.51
N SER A 97 0.09 -18.79 18.90
CA SER A 97 -0.91 -19.36 19.82
C SER A 97 -1.55 -20.64 19.27
N LEU A 98 -1.89 -20.64 17.96
CA LEU A 98 -2.40 -21.84 17.29
C LEU A 98 -1.36 -22.96 17.28
N ARG A 99 -0.09 -22.66 16.99
CA ARG A 99 1.00 -23.66 17.03
C ARG A 99 1.19 -24.24 18.43
N LYS A 100 1.25 -23.39 19.46
CA LYS A 100 1.35 -23.83 20.87
C LYS A 100 0.17 -24.71 21.26
N THR A 101 -1.03 -24.35 20.84
CA THR A 101 -2.25 -25.15 21.08
C THR A 101 -2.13 -26.50 20.41
N THR A 102 -1.73 -26.56 19.14
CA THR A 102 -1.50 -27.81 18.42
C THR A 102 -0.48 -28.69 19.12
N ASP A 103 0.66 -28.14 19.53
CA ASP A 103 1.73 -28.95 20.13
C ASP A 103 1.34 -29.48 21.51
N ARG A 104 0.62 -28.69 22.31
CA ARG A 104 -0.03 -29.18 23.54
C ARG A 104 -1.00 -30.32 23.24
N LEU A 105 -1.91 -30.12 22.28
CA LEU A 105 -2.93 -31.11 21.94
C LEU A 105 -2.30 -32.40 21.42
N LYS A 106 -1.24 -32.34 20.60
CA LYS A 106 -0.48 -33.53 20.17
C LYS A 106 0.04 -34.33 21.36
N GLY A 107 0.55 -33.67 22.40
CA GLY A 107 0.97 -34.33 23.64
C GLY A 107 -0.20 -34.99 24.38
N ASP A 108 -1.39 -34.39 24.30
CA ASP A 108 -2.60 -34.94 24.92
C ASP A 108 -3.21 -36.11 24.14
N ILE A 109 -2.99 -36.20 22.82
CA ILE A 109 -3.56 -37.27 21.97
C ILE A 109 -3.18 -38.64 22.52
N ALA A 110 -1.90 -38.91 22.77
CA ALA A 110 -1.45 -40.20 23.29
C ALA A 110 -2.13 -40.57 24.63
N ARG A 111 -2.42 -39.56 25.47
CA ARG A 111 -3.10 -39.74 26.76
C ARG A 111 -4.56 -40.16 26.56
N VAL A 112 -5.26 -39.58 25.59
CA VAL A 112 -6.70 -39.82 25.37
C VAL A 112 -7.00 -40.98 24.43
N THR A 113 -5.99 -41.51 23.72
CA THR A 113 -6.16 -42.65 22.81
C THR A 113 -5.60 -43.97 23.33
N THR A 114 -5.13 -44.03 24.58
CA THR A 114 -4.53 -45.25 25.16
C THR A 114 -5.34 -45.86 26.28
N LEU A 115 -5.93 -45.06 27.16
CA LEU A 115 -6.65 -45.52 28.35
C LEU A 115 -8.05 -44.90 28.43
N TYR A 116 -9.01 -45.68 28.93
CA TYR A 116 -10.35 -45.19 29.28
C TYR A 116 -10.79 -45.73 30.64
N ARG A 117 -11.81 -45.12 31.25
CA ARG A 117 -12.48 -45.63 32.45
C ARG A 117 -13.97 -45.70 32.19
N ARG A 118 -14.62 -46.76 32.66
CA ARG A 118 -16.08 -46.97 32.54
C ARG A 118 -16.90 -46.11 33.50
N ALA A 119 -16.33 -45.79 34.66
CA ALA A 119 -16.91 -44.94 35.69
C ALA A 119 -15.80 -44.12 36.35
N LEU A 120 -16.16 -43.04 37.05
CA LEU A 120 -15.20 -42.11 37.65
C LEU A 120 -14.28 -42.78 38.69
N ASP A 121 -14.81 -43.74 39.43
CA ASP A 121 -14.15 -44.54 40.46
C ASP A 121 -13.51 -45.83 39.94
N ALA A 122 -13.68 -46.15 38.64
CA ALA A 122 -13.10 -47.35 38.03
C ALA A 122 -11.59 -47.21 37.75
N LYS A 123 -10.89 -48.35 37.73
CA LYS A 123 -9.49 -48.41 37.28
C LYS A 123 -9.41 -48.09 35.77
N PRO A 124 -8.32 -47.49 35.28
CA PRO A 124 -8.15 -47.28 33.85
C PRO A 124 -7.90 -48.61 33.14
N GLU A 125 -8.57 -48.81 32.02
CA GLU A 125 -8.48 -49.96 31.14
C GLU A 125 -7.94 -49.51 29.77
N PRO A 126 -7.26 -50.39 28.99
CA PRO A 126 -6.88 -50.08 27.62
C PRO A 126 -8.09 -49.70 26.77
N LEU A 127 -7.95 -48.65 25.96
CA LEU A 127 -9.02 -48.19 25.06
C LEU A 127 -9.36 -49.32 24.06
N PRO A 128 -10.65 -49.68 23.89
CA PRO A 128 -11.06 -50.64 22.87
C PRO A 128 -10.66 -50.18 21.47
N VAL A 129 -10.22 -51.11 20.62
CA VAL A 129 -9.84 -50.80 19.24
C VAL A 129 -11.06 -50.27 18.47
N ALA A 130 -10.98 -49.03 18.00
CA ALA A 130 -11.95 -48.49 17.06
C ALA A 130 -11.54 -48.87 15.62
N VAL A 131 -12.47 -49.46 14.87
CA VAL A 131 -12.29 -49.81 13.47
C VAL A 131 -12.94 -48.74 12.61
N PHE A 132 -12.16 -48.12 11.72
CA PHE A 132 -12.66 -47.19 10.71
C PHE A 132 -12.62 -47.87 9.35
N THR A 133 -13.72 -47.83 8.62
CA THR A 133 -13.80 -48.53 7.34
C THR A 133 -13.17 -47.72 6.19
N THR A 134 -12.82 -48.37 5.09
CA THR A 134 -12.37 -47.69 3.86
C THR A 134 -13.44 -46.73 3.33
N GLY A 135 -14.73 -47.06 3.51
CA GLY A 135 -15.86 -46.18 3.21
C GLY A 135 -15.85 -44.88 4.04
N PHE A 136 -15.51 -44.97 5.33
CA PHE A 136 -15.30 -43.79 6.19
C PHE A 136 -14.20 -42.90 5.64
N VAL A 137 -13.04 -43.47 5.29
CA VAL A 137 -11.90 -42.72 4.73
C VAL A 137 -12.25 -42.09 3.39
N ARG A 138 -13.01 -42.76 2.53
CA ARG A 138 -13.48 -42.15 1.28
C ARG A 138 -14.35 -40.93 1.55
N VAL A 139 -15.37 -41.04 2.41
CA VAL A 139 -16.24 -39.89 2.75
C VAL A 139 -15.42 -38.73 3.31
N TRP A 140 -14.49 -39.03 4.21
CA TRP A 140 -13.56 -38.05 4.78
C TRP A 140 -12.72 -37.34 3.70
N ASN A 141 -12.09 -38.09 2.81
CA ASN A 141 -11.25 -37.54 1.75
C ASN A 141 -12.07 -36.68 0.78
N THR A 142 -13.25 -37.17 0.36
CA THR A 142 -14.18 -36.41 -0.49
C THR A 142 -14.56 -35.09 0.17
N ALA A 143 -14.89 -35.09 1.47
CA ALA A 143 -15.24 -33.87 2.20
C ALA A 143 -14.07 -32.87 2.30
N ASN A 144 -12.83 -33.37 2.31
CA ASN A 144 -11.62 -32.53 2.30
C ASN A 144 -11.12 -32.19 0.88
N GLY A 145 -11.88 -32.54 -0.16
CA GLY A 145 -11.49 -32.30 -1.56
C GLY A 145 -10.27 -33.11 -2.02
N ILE A 146 -9.90 -34.15 -1.27
CA ILE A 146 -8.82 -35.07 -1.62
C ILE A 146 -9.41 -36.07 -2.62
N ALA A 147 -9.10 -35.92 -3.90
CA ALA A 147 -9.51 -36.89 -4.92
C ALA A 147 -8.97 -38.28 -4.54
N ALA A 148 -9.84 -39.30 -4.58
CA ALA A 148 -9.39 -40.67 -4.47
C ALA A 148 -8.41 -40.94 -5.61
N THR A 149 -7.14 -41.19 -5.29
CA THR A 149 -6.20 -41.70 -6.28
C THR A 149 -6.80 -43.01 -6.79
N PRO A 150 -7.09 -43.15 -8.09
CA PRO A 150 -7.58 -44.42 -8.60
C PRO A 150 -6.52 -45.48 -8.25
N PRO A 151 -6.94 -46.71 -7.87
CA PRO A 151 -5.99 -47.78 -7.65
C PRO A 151 -5.13 -47.90 -8.92
N VAL A 152 -3.80 -47.94 -8.74
CA VAL A 152 -2.86 -48.21 -9.83
C VAL A 152 -3.37 -49.45 -10.55
N GLN A 153 -3.82 -49.26 -11.80
CA GLN A 153 -4.34 -50.36 -12.61
C GLN A 153 -3.21 -51.37 -12.78
N THR A 154 -3.36 -52.54 -12.19
CA THR A 154 -2.53 -53.70 -12.54
C THR A 154 -2.69 -53.96 -14.04
N PRO A 155 -1.62 -54.31 -14.79
CA PRO A 155 -1.60 -54.21 -16.27
C PRO A 155 -2.50 -55.18 -17.04
N ASN A 156 -3.40 -55.91 -16.38
CA ASN A 156 -4.29 -56.88 -17.01
C ASN A 156 -5.74 -56.55 -16.69
N SER A 157 -6.30 -55.55 -17.37
CA SER A 157 -7.76 -55.40 -17.48
C SER A 157 -8.06 -54.70 -18.80
N SER A 158 -8.57 -55.49 -19.75
CA SER A 158 -8.94 -55.07 -21.09
C SER A 158 -10.02 -53.98 -21.07
N SER A 159 -9.91 -53.08 -22.04
CA SER A 159 -10.80 -51.98 -22.40
C SER A 159 -12.28 -52.29 -22.20
N ARG A 160 -12.84 -51.79 -21.09
CA ARG A 160 -14.28 -51.61 -20.92
C ARG A 160 -14.53 -50.22 -20.34
N THR A 161 -15.38 -49.45 -21.01
CA THR A 161 -15.91 -48.17 -20.52
C THR A 161 -16.31 -48.31 -19.04
N PRO A 162 -15.86 -47.44 -18.13
CA PRO A 162 -16.24 -47.54 -16.73
C PRO A 162 -17.75 -47.35 -16.64
N ALA A 163 -18.45 -48.35 -16.10
CA ALA A 163 -19.82 -48.15 -15.64
C ALA A 163 -19.80 -47.04 -14.58
N PRO A 164 -20.84 -46.19 -14.47
CA PRO A 164 -20.97 -45.30 -13.33
C PRO A 164 -20.87 -46.16 -12.06
N ALA A 165 -20.08 -45.71 -11.09
CA ALA A 165 -19.83 -46.44 -9.85
C ALA A 165 -21.14 -46.58 -9.04
N SER A 166 -21.93 -47.59 -9.39
CA SER A 166 -23.14 -47.99 -8.68
C SER A 166 -22.73 -48.68 -7.39
N GLY A 167 -22.91 -47.98 -6.27
CA GLY A 167 -22.85 -48.55 -4.94
C GLY A 167 -21.44 -48.75 -4.40
N THR A 168 -21.21 -48.15 -3.24
CA THR A 168 -20.20 -48.50 -2.25
C THR A 168 -20.22 -50.02 -2.01
N GLY A 169 -19.37 -50.77 -2.71
CA GLY A 169 -19.32 -52.23 -2.64
C GLY A 169 -18.71 -52.74 -1.33
N THR A 170 -18.64 -54.06 -1.15
CA THR A 170 -18.02 -54.76 0.00
C THR A 170 -16.61 -54.30 0.35
N THR A 171 -15.91 -53.63 -0.57
CA THR A 171 -14.62 -52.98 -0.34
C THR A 171 -14.69 -51.89 0.73
N ASP A 172 -15.83 -51.20 0.87
CA ASP A 172 -16.08 -50.12 1.83
C ASP A 172 -16.14 -50.56 3.28
N ASP A 173 -16.47 -51.83 3.48
CA ASP A 173 -16.63 -52.45 4.80
C ASP A 173 -15.28 -52.95 5.34
N LEU A 174 -14.23 -52.92 4.53
CA LEU A 174 -12.88 -53.31 4.93
C LEU A 174 -12.31 -52.33 5.96
N ASP A 175 -11.51 -52.85 6.87
CA ASP A 175 -10.70 -52.03 7.78
C ASP A 175 -9.72 -51.16 6.97
N SER A 176 -9.72 -49.86 7.24
CA SER A 176 -8.82 -48.90 6.60
C SER A 176 -7.42 -48.86 7.22
N GLY A 177 -7.23 -49.45 8.41
CA GLY A 177 -6.00 -49.33 9.19
C GLY A 177 -5.77 -47.93 9.78
N LEU A 178 -6.79 -47.06 9.74
CA LEU A 178 -6.77 -45.77 10.41
C LEU A 178 -6.96 -45.98 11.92
N THR A 179 -6.12 -45.31 12.73
CA THR A 179 -6.24 -45.34 14.19
C THR A 179 -6.86 -44.05 14.71
N GLN A 180 -7.46 -44.08 15.91
CA GLN A 180 -8.01 -42.89 16.57
C GLN A 180 -6.95 -41.79 16.76
N GLU A 181 -5.72 -42.18 17.09
CA GLU A 181 -4.57 -41.28 17.20
C GLU A 181 -4.28 -40.56 15.88
N ARG A 182 -4.23 -41.30 14.75
CA ARG A 182 -3.96 -40.71 13.43
C ARG A 182 -5.09 -39.78 13.00
N LEU A 183 -6.34 -40.15 13.25
CA LEU A 183 -7.50 -39.31 12.97
C LEU A 183 -7.47 -38.01 13.77
N LEU A 184 -7.27 -38.10 15.09
CA LEU A 184 -7.24 -36.92 15.96
C LEU A 184 -6.04 -36.02 15.65
N THR A 185 -4.88 -36.60 15.33
CA THR A 185 -3.69 -35.85 14.92
C THR A 185 -3.93 -35.09 13.62
N ASN A 186 -4.59 -35.72 12.64
CA ASN A 186 -4.97 -35.07 11.40
C ASN A 186 -5.93 -33.90 11.67
N GLN A 187 -6.97 -34.11 12.49
CA GLN A 187 -7.93 -33.08 12.83
C GLN A 187 -7.28 -31.88 13.54
N VAL A 188 -6.40 -32.11 14.51
CA VAL A 188 -5.68 -31.04 15.22
C VAL A 188 -4.82 -30.23 14.25
N ARG A 189 -4.08 -30.89 13.36
CA ARG A 189 -3.25 -30.21 12.35
C ARG A 189 -4.11 -29.41 11.36
N ASN A 190 -5.23 -29.97 10.90
CA ASN A 190 -6.14 -29.27 10.00
C ASN A 190 -6.79 -28.06 10.68
N ALA A 191 -7.20 -28.19 11.94
CA ALA A 191 -7.75 -27.08 12.72
C ALA A 191 -6.76 -25.91 12.83
N GLU A 192 -5.46 -26.20 13.01
CA GLU A 192 -4.41 -25.18 13.00
C GLU A 192 -4.32 -24.47 11.65
N LEU A 193 -4.22 -25.21 10.55
CA LEU A 193 -4.10 -24.65 9.20
C LEU A 193 -5.29 -23.76 8.85
N HIS A 194 -6.51 -24.22 9.15
CA HIS A 194 -7.73 -23.46 8.93
C HIS A 194 -7.80 -22.24 9.86
N GLY A 195 -7.29 -22.36 11.09
CA GLY A 195 -7.10 -21.27 12.03
C GLY A 195 -6.19 -20.17 11.48
N VAL A 196 -5.03 -20.55 10.96
CA VAL A 196 -4.05 -19.64 10.36
C VAL A 196 -4.64 -18.93 9.14
N CYS A 197 -5.29 -19.67 8.23
CA CYS A 197 -5.93 -19.10 7.05
C CYS A 197 -7.01 -18.08 7.44
N ARG A 198 -7.86 -18.42 8.42
CA ARG A 198 -8.89 -17.50 8.93
C ARG A 198 -8.27 -16.23 9.51
N ALA A 199 -7.21 -16.35 10.32
CA ALA A 199 -6.52 -15.19 10.88
C ALA A 199 -5.92 -14.29 9.79
N GLN A 200 -5.34 -14.87 8.74
CA GLN A 200 -4.82 -14.11 7.59
C GLN A 200 -5.94 -13.37 6.84
N LEU A 201 -7.05 -14.04 6.55
CA LEU A 201 -8.21 -13.42 5.89
C LEU A 201 -8.81 -12.30 6.74
N THR A 202 -8.96 -12.51 8.04
CA THR A 202 -9.42 -11.46 8.96
C THR A 202 -8.46 -10.26 8.96
N SER A 203 -7.16 -10.49 9.00
CA SER A 203 -6.16 -9.42 8.92
C SER A 203 -6.25 -8.64 7.60
N LEU A 204 -6.43 -9.33 6.47
CA LEU A 204 -6.57 -8.72 5.15
C LEU A 204 -7.87 -7.89 5.03
N ILE A 205 -8.98 -8.41 5.57
CA ILE A 205 -10.26 -7.70 5.60
C ILE A 205 -10.16 -6.43 6.46
N ASN A 206 -9.50 -6.53 7.63
CA ASN A 206 -9.28 -5.38 8.50
C ASN A 206 -8.35 -4.34 7.88
N TRP A 207 -7.35 -4.77 7.12
CA TRP A 207 -6.49 -3.89 6.34
C TRP A 207 -7.31 -3.15 5.27
N THR A 208 -7.98 -3.87 4.36
CA THR A 208 -8.76 -3.30 3.25
C THR A 208 -9.94 -2.42 3.69
N ARG A 209 -10.74 -2.82 4.69
CA ARG A 209 -11.88 -2.01 5.18
C ARG A 209 -11.48 -0.70 5.84
N ASN A 210 -10.24 -0.60 6.30
CA ASN A 210 -9.70 0.61 6.90
C ASN A 210 -8.91 1.47 5.89
N GLU A 211 -8.76 1.02 4.64
CA GLU A 211 -8.32 1.85 3.51
C GLU A 211 -9.49 2.54 2.81
N SER A 212 -10.73 2.07 3.02
CA SER A 212 -11.95 2.65 2.44
C SER A 212 -12.57 3.80 3.26
N LYS A 213 -11.84 4.40 4.20
CA LYS A 213 -12.26 5.56 5.01
C LYS A 213 -11.22 6.67 4.91
#